data_AF-A0A2U3Q891-F1
#
_entry.id   AF-A0A2U3Q891-F1
#
_cell.length_a   1.000
_cell.length_b   1.000
_cell.length_c   1.000
_cell.angle_alpha   90.00
_cell.angle_beta   90.00
_cell.angle_gamma   90.00
#
_symmetry.space_group_name_H-M   'P 1'
#
loop_
_entity.id
_entity.type
_entity.pdbx_description
1 polymer ?
#
loop_
_entity_poly.entity_id
_entity_poly.type
_entity_poly.pdbx_seq_one_letter_code
_entity_poly.pdbx_strand_id
1 'polypeptide(L)'
;MDTVHTAITEPVRRLEVFTGAGRRRKWSDEDKAGIVAEILASGDSVCAVARRHGLSPQQLFGWRRQLREAAGGLSEADEVQFVPAVVDAVVPAPTAHRERKAVRKPDSGIIEIEIDGITIRAGRGADTAMIASIVQALKASR
;
A
#
# COMPACT_ATOMS: atom_id res chain seq x y z
N MET A 1 -11.49 -41.13 28.71
CA MET A 1 -10.12 -40.70 29.05
C MET A 1 -9.28 -41.19 27.88
N ASP A 2 -8.76 -40.36 26.97
CA ASP A 2 -8.19 -39.02 27.14
C ASP A 2 -8.30 -38.19 25.85
N THR A 3 -8.56 -36.89 25.99
CA THR A 3 -8.56 -35.93 24.89
C THR A 3 -7.12 -35.49 24.64
N VAL A 4 -6.58 -35.82 23.47
CA VAL A 4 -5.29 -35.31 22.99
C VAL A 4 -5.39 -33.81 22.72
N HIS A 5 -4.70 -33.00 23.51
CA HIS A 5 -4.53 -31.58 23.23
C HIS A 5 -3.54 -31.41 22.08
N THR A 6 -4.07 -31.11 20.89
CA THR A 6 -3.33 -30.58 19.74
C THR A 6 -2.64 -29.29 20.13
N ALA A 7 -1.36 -29.38 20.52
CA ALA A 7 -0.56 -28.24 20.91
C ALA A 7 0.42 -27.87 19.78
N ILE A 8 0.24 -26.65 19.28
CA ILE A 8 1.26 -25.79 18.65
C ILE A 8 1.54 -26.06 17.16
N THR A 9 0.57 -25.69 16.32
CA THR A 9 0.82 -25.28 14.92
C THR A 9 0.53 -23.79 14.77
N GLU A 10 1.04 -22.94 15.68
CA GLU A 10 0.98 -21.49 15.50
C GLU A 10 2.25 -21.00 14.78
N PRO A 11 2.12 -20.17 13.73
CA PRO A 11 3.28 -19.60 13.04
C PRO A 11 4.03 -18.66 13.99
N VAL A 12 5.32 -18.94 14.21
CA VAL A 12 6.23 -18.13 15.03
C VAL A 12 6.22 -16.69 14.54
N ARG A 13 5.74 -15.77 15.37
CA ARG A 13 5.78 -14.32 15.09
C ARG A 13 7.09 -13.75 15.66
N ARG A 14 7.86 -13.06 14.82
CA ARG A 14 9.05 -12.32 15.26
C ARG A 14 8.62 -11.11 16.07
N LEU A 15 8.98 -11.09 17.35
CA LEU A 15 8.80 -9.94 18.23
C LEU A 15 10.05 -9.06 18.16
N GLU A 16 9.90 -7.86 17.63
CA GLU A 16 10.95 -6.84 17.71
C GLU A 16 10.79 -6.08 19.03
N VAL A 17 11.74 -6.27 19.94
CA VAL A 17 11.76 -5.61 21.25
C VAL A 17 12.64 -4.37 21.14
N PHE A 18 12.04 -3.19 21.19
CA PHE A 18 12.76 -1.92 21.27
C PHE A 18 13.15 -1.66 22.73
N THR A 19 14.40 -1.93 23.09
CA THR A 19 14.95 -1.72 24.43
C THR A 19 15.24 -0.23 24.69
N GLY A 20 14.19 0.60 24.72
CA GLY A 20 14.27 2.01 25.11
C GLY A 20 13.79 2.22 26.55
N ALA A 21 14.38 3.17 27.27
CA ALA A 21 14.08 3.48 28.68
C ALA A 21 12.59 3.78 28.91
N GLY A 22 11.81 2.77 29.32
CA GLY A 22 10.53 2.72 30.05
C GLY A 22 9.37 3.70 29.76
N ARG A 23 9.59 4.79 29.05
CA ARG A 23 8.66 5.87 28.75
C ARG A 23 8.59 6.02 27.24
N ARG A 24 7.37 6.13 26.71
CA ARG A 24 7.12 6.38 25.29
C ARG A 24 7.85 7.66 24.88
N ARG A 25 8.92 7.53 24.08
CA ARG A 25 9.71 8.66 23.58
C ARG A 25 8.80 9.56 22.76
N LYS A 26 8.78 10.85 23.08
CA LYS A 26 8.18 11.88 22.22
C LYS A 26 9.23 12.34 21.22
N TRP A 27 8.82 12.50 19.97
CA TRP A 27 9.67 12.94 18.87
C TRP A 27 9.17 14.29 18.39
N SER A 28 10.03 15.31 18.45
CA SER A 28 9.75 16.61 17.83
C SER A 28 9.75 16.48 16.32
N ASP A 29 9.19 17.46 15.61
CA ASP A 29 9.19 17.44 14.14
C ASP A 29 10.61 17.64 13.59
N GLU A 30 11.44 18.39 14.30
CA GLU A 30 12.87 18.56 14.04
C GLU A 30 13.62 17.22 14.19
N ASP A 31 13.36 16.46 15.25
CA ASP A 31 13.98 15.14 15.43
C ASP A 31 13.59 14.17 14.31
N LYS A 32 12.31 14.17 13.92
CA LYS A 32 11.82 13.35 12.80
C LYS A 32 12.53 13.74 11.50
N ALA A 33 12.65 15.06 11.23
CA ALA A 33 13.33 15.58 10.05
C ALA A 33 14.80 15.18 10.03
N GLY A 34 15.51 15.30 11.16
CA GLY A 34 16.91 14.90 11.29
C GLY A 34 17.12 13.43 11.00
N ILE A 35 16.28 12.55 11.57
CA ILE A 35 16.36 11.10 11.33
C ILE A 35 16.04 10.75 9.87
N VAL A 36 15.06 11.42 9.26
CA VAL A 36 14.72 11.19 7.85
C VAL A 36 15.85 11.65 6.92
N ALA A 37 16.45 12.82 7.18
CA ALA A 37 17.59 13.32 6.43
C ALA A 37 18.81 12.39 6.52
N GLU A 38 19.00 11.75 7.69
CA GLU A 38 20.07 10.79 7.90
C GLU A 38 20.03 9.62 6.90
N ILE A 39 18.83 9.15 6.52
CA ILE A 39 18.67 8.07 5.54
C ILE A 39 19.34 8.44 4.21
N LEU A 40 19.15 9.69 3.77
CA LEU A 40 19.72 10.19 2.52
C LEU A 40 21.23 10.41 2.65
N ALA A 41 21.70 10.88 3.80
CA ALA A 41 23.12 11.17 4.03
C ALA A 41 23.97 9.90 4.22
N SER A 42 23.43 8.87 4.87
CA SER A 42 24.15 7.63 5.18
C SER A 42 24.16 6.62 4.02
N GLY A 43 23.17 6.68 3.14
CA GLY A 43 22.94 5.62 2.13
C GLY A 43 22.49 4.29 2.74
N ASP A 44 22.30 4.23 4.06
CA ASP A 44 21.85 3.04 4.77
C ASP A 44 20.38 2.74 4.49
N SER A 45 20.02 1.45 4.59
CA SER A 45 18.62 1.05 4.52
C SER A 45 17.80 1.71 5.64
N VAL A 46 16.53 2.03 5.34
CA VAL A 46 15.57 2.56 6.32
C VAL A 46 15.48 1.68 7.57
N CYS A 47 15.58 0.36 7.41
CA CYS A 47 15.55 -0.59 8.52
C CYS A 47 16.78 -0.50 9.43
N ALA A 48 17.95 -0.16 8.89
CA ALA A 48 19.16 0.04 9.69
C ALA A 48 19.07 1.33 10.53
N VAL A 49 18.64 2.42 9.89
CA VAL A 49 18.41 3.70 10.58
C VAL A 49 17.32 3.57 11.66
N ALA A 50 16.21 2.90 11.34
CA ALA A 50 15.12 2.69 12.30
C ALA A 50 15.59 1.93 13.55
N ARG A 51 16.38 0.85 13.39
CA ARG A 51 16.93 0.09 14.52
C ARG A 51 17.83 0.92 15.42
N ARG A 52 18.69 1.77 14.85
CA ARG A 52 19.58 2.66 15.61
C ARG A 52 18.81 3.67 16.47
N HIS A 53 17.66 4.13 15.99
CA HIS A 53 16.81 5.10 16.70
C HIS A 53 15.72 4.45 17.57
N GLY A 54 15.68 3.11 17.66
CA GLY A 54 14.64 2.39 18.40
C GLY A 54 13.24 2.56 17.79
N LEU A 55 13.16 2.69 16.48
CA LEU A 55 11.96 2.89 15.69
C LEU A 55 11.62 1.64 14.89
N SER A 56 10.33 1.40 14.64
CA SER A 56 9.94 0.46 13.59
C SER A 56 10.19 1.06 12.21
N PRO A 57 10.57 0.26 11.19
CA PRO A 57 10.71 0.75 9.83
C PRO A 57 9.42 1.43 9.31
N GLN A 58 8.26 0.88 9.67
CA GLN A 58 6.96 1.40 9.27
C GLN A 58 6.70 2.81 9.81
N GLN A 59 7.12 3.11 11.05
CA GLN A 59 7.02 4.45 11.61
C GLN A 59 7.90 5.45 10.84
N LEU A 60 9.11 5.04 10.49
CA LEU A 60 10.04 5.89 9.74
C LEU A 60 9.58 6.15 8.29
N PHE A 61 8.95 5.17 7.64
CA PHE A 61 8.28 5.38 6.35
C PHE A 61 7.09 6.34 6.47
N GLY A 62 6.30 6.22 7.53
CA GLY A 62 5.22 7.15 7.82
C GLY A 62 5.70 8.59 7.96
N TRP A 63 6.79 8.81 8.70
CA TRP A 63 7.40 10.14 8.84
C TRP A 63 7.93 10.67 7.51
N ARG A 64 8.64 9.87 6.71
CA ARG A 64 9.08 10.27 5.36
C ARG A 64 7.92 10.81 4.52
N ARG A 65 6.78 10.11 4.55
CA ARG A 65 5.58 10.53 3.83
C ARG A 65 5.02 11.84 4.37
N GLN A 66 4.86 11.96 5.68
CA GLN A 66 4.33 13.16 6.33
C GLN A 66 5.19 14.39 6.06
N LEU A 67 6.52 14.26 6.12
CA LEU A 67 7.42 15.36 5.80
C LEU A 67 7.36 15.77 4.33
N ARG A 68 7.22 14.80 3.41
CA ARG A 68 7.03 15.10 1.99
C ARG A 68 5.71 15.82 1.73
N GLU A 69 4.63 15.39 2.37
CA GLU A 69 3.32 16.05 2.27
C GLU A 69 3.37 17.47 2.83
N ALA A 70 4.04 17.68 3.98
CA ALA A 70 4.23 18.99 4.60
C ALA A 70 5.12 19.94 3.77
N ALA A 71 6.08 19.40 3.01
CA ALA A 71 6.95 20.17 2.12
C ALA A 71 6.29 20.60 0.79
N GLY A 72 4.97 20.39 0.62
CA GLY A 72 4.22 20.83 -0.55
C GLY A 72 3.87 19.72 -1.56
N GLY A 73 3.98 18.45 -1.16
CA GLY A 73 3.82 17.33 -2.10
C GLY A 73 4.97 17.28 -3.11
N LEU A 74 4.97 16.29 -4.00
CA LEU A 74 6.02 16.02 -4.98
C LEU A 74 6.48 17.34 -5.66
N SER A 75 7.64 17.86 -5.28
CA SER A 75 8.36 18.83 -6.12
C SER A 75 8.54 18.17 -7.49
N GLU A 76 8.48 18.91 -8.60
CA GLU A 76 8.73 18.36 -9.94
C GLU A 76 10.05 17.56 -10.06
N ALA A 77 10.98 17.75 -9.13
CA ALA A 77 12.22 16.98 -9.00
C ALA A 77 12.09 15.54 -8.43
N ASP A 78 10.97 15.19 -7.76
CA ASP A 78 10.70 13.86 -7.17
C ASP A 78 9.55 13.14 -7.89
N GLU A 79 9.22 13.55 -9.13
CA GLU A 79 8.29 12.79 -9.97
C GLU A 79 8.83 11.36 -10.07
N VAL A 80 8.02 10.37 -9.66
CA VAL A 80 8.47 8.97 -9.55
C VAL A 80 8.82 8.46 -10.94
N GLN A 81 10.09 8.58 -11.32
CA GLN A 81 10.58 8.15 -12.61
C GLN A 81 10.84 6.66 -12.59
N PHE A 82 10.13 5.95 -13.47
CA PHE A 82 10.44 4.57 -13.77
C PHE A 82 11.69 4.52 -14.65
N VAL A 83 12.72 3.81 -14.21
CA VAL A 83 13.89 3.52 -15.02
C VAL A 83 13.70 2.16 -15.72
N PRO A 84 13.96 2.04 -17.04
CA PRO A 84 13.89 0.76 -17.74
C PRO A 84 14.83 -0.28 -17.12
N ALA A 85 14.31 -1.44 -16.74
CA ALA A 85 15.13 -2.57 -16.30
C ALA A 85 15.80 -3.22 -17.51
N VAL A 86 17.13 -3.07 -17.64
CA VAL A 86 17.91 -3.79 -18.65
C VAL A 86 18.20 -5.19 -18.11
N VAL A 87 17.71 -6.21 -18.80
CA VAL A 87 18.00 -7.61 -18.49
C VAL A 87 19.08 -8.08 -19.45
N ASP A 88 20.27 -8.42 -18.94
CA ASP A 88 21.25 -9.14 -19.76
C ASP A 88 20.64 -10.48 -20.17
N ALA A 89 20.70 -10.79 -21.46
CA ALA A 89 20.22 -12.04 -22.01
C ALA A 89 21.14 -13.19 -21.57
N VAL A 90 21.02 -13.64 -20.33
CA VAL A 90 21.33 -15.03 -20.00
C VAL A 90 20.24 -15.84 -20.67
N VAL A 91 20.63 -16.60 -21.70
CA VAL A 91 19.78 -17.60 -22.36
C VAL A 91 19.13 -18.46 -21.27
N PRO A 92 17.81 -18.34 -21.04
CA PRO A 92 17.18 -19.17 -20.04
C PRO A 92 17.12 -20.60 -20.59
N ALA A 93 17.72 -21.55 -19.86
CA ALA A 93 17.29 -22.94 -19.97
C ALA A 93 15.77 -22.97 -19.78
N PRO A 94 15.00 -23.77 -20.55
CA PRO A 94 13.55 -23.70 -20.55
C PRO A 94 13.00 -24.16 -19.20
N THR A 95 12.78 -23.21 -18.29
CA THR A 95 11.97 -23.42 -17.11
C THR A 95 10.53 -23.43 -17.57
N ALA A 96 9.86 -24.57 -17.41
CA ALA A 96 8.45 -24.78 -17.69
C ALA A 96 7.64 -23.52 -17.30
N HIS A 97 7.06 -22.87 -18.30
CA HIS A 97 6.22 -21.71 -18.11
C HIS A 97 5.02 -22.12 -17.26
N ARG A 98 5.06 -21.80 -15.97
CA ARG A 98 3.85 -21.79 -15.15
C ARG A 98 3.01 -20.64 -15.70
N GLU A 99 1.96 -20.98 -16.44
CA GLU A 99 1.02 -20.04 -17.03
C GLU A 99 0.64 -18.99 -15.98
N ARG A 100 1.21 -17.79 -16.12
CA ARG A 100 0.83 -16.65 -15.30
C ARG A 100 -0.57 -16.30 -15.76
N LYS A 101 -1.57 -16.69 -14.97
CA LYS A 101 -2.95 -16.20 -15.12
C LYS A 101 -2.85 -14.70 -15.37
N ALA A 102 -3.33 -14.26 -16.55
CA ALA A 102 -3.36 -12.87 -16.93
C ALA A 102 -3.92 -12.05 -15.76
N VAL A 103 -3.10 -11.14 -15.24
CA VAL A 103 -3.55 -10.16 -14.24
C VAL A 103 -4.68 -9.39 -14.92
N ARG A 104 -5.92 -9.64 -14.47
CA ARG A 104 -7.07 -8.85 -14.90
C ARG A 104 -6.74 -7.38 -14.63
N LYS A 105 -6.76 -6.55 -15.68
CA LYS A 105 -6.71 -5.09 -15.53
C LYS A 105 -7.72 -4.69 -14.43
N PRO A 106 -7.36 -3.80 -13.48
CA PRO A 106 -8.36 -3.21 -12.61
C PRO A 106 -9.37 -2.49 -13.51
N ASP A 107 -10.63 -2.86 -13.39
CA ASP A 107 -11.74 -2.31 -14.17
C ASP A 107 -12.03 -0.89 -13.67
N SER A 108 -11.23 0.08 -14.14
CA SER A 108 -11.22 1.46 -13.66
C SER A 108 -12.36 2.29 -14.26
N GLY A 109 -13.60 1.80 -14.23
CA GLY A 109 -14.71 2.53 -14.85
C GLY A 109 -16.07 2.07 -14.41
N ILE A 110 -16.27 1.90 -13.09
CA ILE A 110 -17.61 1.75 -12.52
C ILE A 110 -18.10 3.13 -12.09
N ILE A 111 -19.21 3.57 -12.66
CA ILE A 111 -19.97 4.75 -12.23
C ILE A 111 -21.03 4.28 -11.24
N GLU A 112 -21.06 4.90 -10.05
CA GLU A 112 -22.04 4.63 -9.00
C GLU A 112 -23.00 5.83 -8.88
N ILE A 113 -24.30 5.58 -8.91
CA ILE A 113 -25.36 6.58 -8.82
C ILE A 113 -26.27 6.19 -7.65
N GLU A 114 -26.47 7.09 -6.69
CA GLU A 114 -27.39 6.90 -5.56
C GLU A 114 -28.58 7.85 -5.66
N ILE A 115 -29.80 7.30 -5.58
CA ILE A 115 -31.06 8.07 -5.60
C ILE A 115 -32.01 7.45 -4.57
N ASP A 116 -32.47 8.23 -3.59
CA ASP A 116 -33.43 7.82 -2.55
C ASP A 116 -33.06 6.48 -1.86
N GLY A 117 -31.76 6.25 -1.63
CA GLY A 117 -31.22 5.03 -1.01
C GLY A 117 -31.05 3.83 -1.95
N ILE A 118 -31.35 4.00 -3.24
CA ILE A 118 -31.12 2.99 -4.29
C ILE A 118 -29.79 3.29 -4.99
N THR A 119 -28.91 2.29 -5.02
CA THR A 119 -27.58 2.39 -5.63
C THR A 119 -27.52 1.64 -6.96
N ILE A 120 -27.20 2.36 -8.04
CA ILE A 120 -26.97 1.82 -9.39
C ILE A 120 -25.47 1.81 -9.66
N ARG A 121 -24.92 0.67 -10.10
CA ARG A 121 -23.51 0.53 -10.49
C ARG A 121 -23.39 0.15 -11.96
N ALA A 122 -22.72 0.99 -12.74
CA ALA A 122 -22.54 0.81 -14.18
C ALA A 122 -21.05 0.70 -14.53
N GLY A 123 -20.61 -0.48 -14.95
CA GLY A 123 -19.24 -0.71 -15.45
C GLY A 123 -19.04 -0.23 -16.88
N ARG A 124 -17.79 -0.31 -17.37
CA ARG A 124 -17.48 -0.05 -18.79
C ARG A 124 -18.24 -1.03 -19.69
N GLY A 125 -19.03 -0.50 -20.62
CA GLY A 125 -19.88 -1.29 -21.51
C GLY A 125 -21.28 -1.56 -20.98
N ALA A 126 -21.68 -0.95 -19.87
CA ALA A 126 -23.06 -0.97 -19.43
C ALA A 126 -23.97 -0.36 -20.51
N ASP A 127 -25.09 -1.04 -20.79
CA ASP A 127 -26.04 -0.60 -21.81
C ASP A 127 -26.74 0.70 -21.38
N THR A 128 -26.53 1.75 -22.17
CA THR A 128 -27.12 3.07 -21.97
C THR A 128 -28.65 3.02 -21.94
N ALA A 129 -29.28 2.17 -22.77
CA ALA A 129 -30.74 2.03 -22.81
C ALA A 129 -31.28 1.44 -21.51
N MET A 130 -30.57 0.46 -20.94
CA MET A 130 -30.91 -0.14 -19.65
C MET A 130 -30.77 0.87 -18.51
N ILE A 131 -29.66 1.61 -18.45
CA ILE A 131 -29.44 2.63 -17.42
C ILE A 131 -30.51 3.73 -17.51
N ALA A 132 -30.81 4.22 -18.71
CA ALA A 132 -31.85 5.23 -18.93
C ALA A 132 -33.23 4.73 -18.50
N SER A 133 -33.56 3.47 -18.79
CA SER A 133 -34.83 2.86 -18.40
C SER A 133 -34.98 2.78 -16.88
N ILE A 134 -33.92 2.39 -16.17
CA ILE A 134 -33.90 2.35 -14.70
C ILE A 134 -34.10 3.76 -14.13
N VAL A 135 -33.37 4.75 -14.64
CA VAL A 135 -33.51 6.15 -14.19
C VAL A 135 -34.92 6.69 -14.44
N GLN A 136 -35.54 6.37 -15.58
CA GLN A 136 -36.91 6.80 -15.87
C GLN A 136 -37.94 6.12 -14.98
N ALA A 137 -37.78 4.83 -14.71
CA ALA A 137 -38.64 4.11 -13.77
C ALA A 137 -38.57 4.71 -12.35
N LEU A 138 -37.36 5.08 -11.88
CA LEU A 138 -37.18 5.74 -10.60
C LEU A 138 -37.80 7.14 -10.56
N LYS A 139 -37.72 7.91 -11.66
CA LYS A 139 -38.40 9.22 -11.77
C LYS A 139 -39.93 9.11 -11.77
N ALA A 140 -40.49 8.08 -12.39
CA ALA A 140 -41.94 7.89 -12.51
C ALA A 140 -42.60 7.35 -11.22
N SER A 141 -41.79 6.81 -10.30
CA SER A 141 -42.24 6.33 -8.99
C SER A 141 -42.28 7.43 -7.91
N ARG A 142 -42.05 8.70 -8.31
CA ARG A 142 -42.04 9.88 -7.44
C ARG A 142 -43.26 10.77 -7.67
#